data_AF-A0A6N7DY35-F1
#
_entry.id   AF-A0A6N7DY35-F1
#
_cell.length_a   1.000
_cell.length_b   1.000
_cell.length_c   1.000
_cell.angle_alpha   90.00
_cell.angle_beta   90.00
_cell.angle_gamma   90.00
#
_symmetry.space_group_name_H-M   'P 1'
#
loop_
_entity.id
_entity.type
_entity.pdbx_description
1 polymer ?
#
loop_
_entity_poly.entity_id
_entity_poly.type
_entity_poly.pdbx_seq_one_letter_code
_entity_poly.pdbx_strand_id
1 'polypeptide(L)'
;MKKLLLISAMTGLTCLLQAPASFALTGGLTLEQEAKVRSEYPMPSGAMLGDNCSACHGTKGAEFNEAMPPLAGMDKQKFIKQMKIYRANKFPSIVMYDVARVFSDEEIEAMADFFAKQKPEEWTLPNWNASIKGNAKENSHE
;
A
#
# COMPACT_ATOMS: atom_id res chain seq x y z
N MET A 1 -53.99 -51.01 7.29
CA MET A 1 -54.41 -51.66 6.01
C MET A 1 -54.66 -50.56 4.99
N LYS A 2 -54.04 -50.71 3.82
CA LYS A 2 -53.97 -49.73 2.72
C LYS A 2 -55.35 -49.45 2.09
N LYS A 3 -55.58 -48.20 1.67
CA LYS A 3 -56.24 -47.73 0.43
C LYS A 3 -56.40 -46.20 0.51
N LEU A 4 -56.45 -45.40 -0.54
CA LEU A 4 -55.93 -45.40 -1.92
C LEU A 4 -56.36 -44.00 -2.44
N LEU A 5 -55.38 -43.24 -2.93
CA LEU A 5 -55.46 -42.17 -3.95
C LEU A 5 -56.82 -41.50 -4.25
N LEU A 6 -56.87 -40.18 -4.08
CA LEU A 6 -57.43 -39.28 -5.09
C LEU A 6 -56.55 -38.03 -5.22
N ILE A 7 -55.79 -38.01 -6.31
CA ILE A 7 -55.04 -36.87 -6.81
C ILE A 7 -56.03 -36.05 -7.64
N SER A 8 -56.35 -34.84 -7.20
CA SER A 8 -56.90 -33.81 -8.10
C SER A 8 -55.77 -32.90 -8.52
N ALA A 9 -55.41 -33.00 -9.79
CA ALA A 9 -54.57 -32.06 -10.50
C ALA A 9 -55.35 -30.76 -10.81
N MET A 10 -54.61 -29.78 -11.32
CA MET A 10 -55.04 -28.53 -11.97
C MET A 10 -55.45 -27.45 -10.94
N THR A 11 -54.81 -26.30 -10.82
CA THR A 11 -54.23 -25.36 -11.80
C THR A 11 -53.27 -24.46 -10.99
N GLY A 12 -52.01 -24.24 -11.37
CA GLY A 12 -51.65 -23.47 -12.55
C GLY A 12 -51.54 -21.98 -12.19
N LEU A 13 -50.31 -21.48 -12.25
CA LEU A 13 -50.01 -20.15 -12.82
C LEU A 13 -50.34 -18.90 -11.98
N THR A 14 -49.48 -18.58 -11.00
CA THR A 14 -48.98 -17.20 -10.76
C THR A 14 -47.69 -17.26 -9.94
N CYS A 15 -46.63 -17.82 -10.52
CA CYS A 15 -45.26 -17.57 -10.08
C CYS A 15 -44.60 -16.82 -11.24
N LEU A 16 -44.78 -15.50 -11.30
CA LEU A 16 -44.09 -14.57 -12.21
C LEU A 16 -44.66 -13.17 -11.95
N LEU A 17 -44.11 -12.41 -10.99
CA LEU A 17 -43.95 -10.94 -11.03
C LEU A 17 -43.35 -10.40 -9.72
N GLN A 18 -42.07 -10.69 -9.48
CA GLN A 18 -41.10 -9.76 -8.87
C GLN A 18 -39.71 -10.41 -8.87
N ALA A 19 -39.16 -10.56 -10.08
CA ALA A 19 -37.72 -10.55 -10.25
C ALA A 19 -37.42 -10.03 -11.65
N PRO A 20 -37.28 -8.71 -11.84
CA PRO A 20 -36.36 -8.22 -12.84
C PRO A 20 -34.95 -8.35 -12.23
N ALA A 21 -34.50 -9.59 -12.01
CA ALA A 21 -33.07 -9.89 -12.03
C ALA A 21 -32.66 -9.88 -13.50
N SER A 22 -32.78 -8.71 -14.13
CA SER A 22 -32.13 -8.41 -15.39
C SER A 22 -30.64 -8.54 -15.12
N PHE A 23 -30.12 -9.73 -15.40
CA PHE A 23 -28.83 -9.96 -16.05
C PHE A 23 -27.94 -8.71 -16.06
N ALA A 24 -27.28 -8.43 -14.94
CA ALA A 24 -26.05 -7.65 -14.97
C ALA A 24 -24.97 -8.59 -15.51
N LEU A 25 -24.94 -8.75 -16.85
CA LEU A 25 -23.88 -9.44 -17.58
C LEU A 25 -22.62 -8.56 -17.67
N THR A 26 -22.27 -7.92 -16.57
CA THR A 26 -20.98 -7.29 -16.34
C THR A 26 -20.47 -7.98 -15.09
N GLY A 27 -19.43 -8.80 -15.20
CA GLY A 27 -18.87 -9.56 -14.08
C GLY A 27 -18.23 -8.73 -12.96
N GLY A 28 -18.70 -7.49 -12.75
CA GLY A 28 -18.33 -6.63 -11.64
C GLY A 28 -19.27 -6.84 -10.45
N LEU A 29 -18.74 -6.61 -9.26
CA LEU A 29 -19.51 -6.53 -8.03
C LEU A 29 -20.45 -5.30 -8.09
N THR A 30 -21.58 -5.37 -7.39
CA THR A 30 -22.41 -4.18 -7.17
C THR A 30 -21.72 -3.23 -6.18
N LEU A 31 -22.02 -1.93 -6.24
CA LEU A 31 -21.47 -0.93 -5.30
C LEU A 31 -21.69 -1.31 -3.83
N GLU A 32 -22.84 -1.93 -3.52
CA GLU A 32 -23.17 -2.44 -2.18
C GLU A 32 -22.22 -3.57 -1.75
N GLN A 33 -21.92 -4.50 -2.67
CA GLN A 33 -20.98 -5.58 -2.41
C GLN A 33 -19.54 -5.06 -2.28
N GLU A 34 -19.14 -4.08 -3.09
CA GLU A 34 -17.81 -3.44 -2.97
C GLU A 34 -17.65 -2.70 -1.64
N ALA A 35 -18.66 -1.95 -1.22
CA ALA A 35 -18.67 -1.27 0.08
C ALA A 35 -18.57 -2.27 1.24
N LYS A 36 -19.30 -3.39 1.16
CA LYS A 36 -19.20 -4.46 2.16
C LYS A 36 -17.80 -5.06 2.22
N VAL A 37 -17.21 -5.42 1.07
CA VAL A 37 -15.85 -5.97 1.01
C VAL A 37 -14.82 -5.00 1.58
N ARG A 38 -14.91 -3.70 1.24
CA ARG A 38 -14.01 -2.68 1.80
C ARG A 38 -14.18 -2.47 3.29
N SER A 39 -15.39 -2.65 3.83
CA SER A 39 -15.64 -2.59 5.27
C SER A 39 -15.11 -3.81 6.02
N GLU A 40 -15.17 -4.99 5.40
CA GLU A 40 -14.70 -6.25 5.97
C GLU A 40 -13.17 -6.38 5.89
N TYR A 41 -12.58 -5.86 4.81
CA TYR A 41 -11.14 -5.86 4.55
C TYR A 41 -10.65 -4.42 4.30
N PRO A 42 -10.42 -3.63 5.36
CA PRO A 42 -9.92 -2.27 5.22
C PRO A 42 -8.51 -2.27 4.64
N MET A 43 -8.18 -1.22 3.88
CA MET A 43 -6.83 -1.00 3.38
C MET A 43 -5.81 -0.98 4.54
N PRO A 44 -4.59 -1.53 4.34
CA PRO A 44 -3.53 -1.42 5.32
C PRO A 44 -3.26 0.05 5.68
N SER A 45 -2.95 0.31 6.95
CA SER A 45 -2.61 1.68 7.38
C SER A 45 -1.32 2.17 6.71
N GLY A 46 -1.17 3.50 6.56
CA GLY A 46 0.05 4.09 6.04
C GLY A 46 1.32 3.69 6.80
N ALA A 47 1.20 3.43 8.12
CA ALA A 47 2.30 2.92 8.93
C ALA A 47 2.70 1.49 8.53
N MET A 48 1.73 0.60 8.40
CA MET A 48 1.98 -0.79 7.96
C MET A 48 2.56 -0.84 6.54
N LEU A 49 2.06 0.01 5.63
CA LEU A 49 2.62 0.14 4.29
C LEU A 49 4.06 0.66 4.34
N GLY A 50 4.32 1.66 5.20
CA GLY A 50 5.64 2.27 5.40
C GLY A 50 6.68 1.31 5.98
N ASP A 51 6.28 0.27 6.72
CA ASP A 51 7.21 -0.74 7.23
C ASP A 51 7.94 -1.48 6.09
N ASN A 52 7.33 -1.62 4.91
CA ASN A 52 7.98 -2.20 3.72
C ASN A 52 9.14 -1.35 3.21
N CYS A 53 9.17 -0.05 3.53
CA CYS A 53 10.21 0.87 3.10
C CYS A 53 11.45 0.80 4.01
N SER A 54 11.29 0.24 5.22
CA SER A 54 12.28 0.35 6.29
C SER A 54 13.60 -0.37 6.01
N ALA A 55 13.57 -1.42 5.19
CA ALA A 55 14.76 -2.18 4.82
C ALA A 55 15.77 -1.36 4.00
N CYS A 56 15.33 -0.31 3.31
CA CYS A 56 16.19 0.53 2.49
C CYS A 56 16.24 1.99 2.98
N HIS A 57 15.10 2.53 3.45
CA HIS A 57 14.99 3.91 3.92
C HIS A 57 15.04 4.02 5.45
N GLY A 58 15.40 2.95 6.16
CA GLY A 58 15.51 2.93 7.61
C GLY A 58 14.17 2.94 8.33
N THR A 59 14.19 2.65 9.63
CA THR A 59 12.99 2.62 10.47
C THR A 59 12.22 3.93 10.35
N LYS A 60 10.94 3.87 9.98
CA LYS A 60 10.07 5.03 9.72
C LYS A 60 10.59 5.99 8.63
N GLY A 61 11.49 5.54 7.76
CA GLY A 61 12.04 6.37 6.68
C GLY A 61 13.19 7.28 7.10
N ALA A 62 13.85 7.01 8.23
CA ALA A 62 14.85 7.90 8.81
C ALA A 62 16.28 7.73 8.24
N GLU A 63 16.57 6.70 7.43
CA GLU A 63 17.89 6.53 6.83
C GLU A 63 18.28 7.73 6.00
N PHE A 64 19.52 8.19 6.18
CA PHE A 64 20.07 9.33 5.46
C PHE A 64 21.40 8.94 4.83
N ASN A 65 21.37 8.60 3.55
CA ASN A 65 22.56 8.51 2.72
C ASN A 65 22.23 8.90 1.27
N GLU A 66 23.26 9.15 0.45
CA GLU A 66 23.08 9.63 -0.94
C GLU A 66 22.30 8.65 -1.82
N ALA A 67 22.41 7.34 -1.54
CA ALA A 67 21.72 6.29 -2.30
C ALA A 67 20.28 6.07 -1.84
N MET A 68 20.00 6.27 -0.55
CA MET A 68 18.71 6.06 0.11
C MET A 68 18.32 7.35 0.85
N PRO A 69 17.67 8.29 0.16
CA PRO A 69 17.25 9.53 0.78
C PRO A 69 16.19 9.27 1.87
N PRO A 70 16.13 10.12 2.90
CA PRO A 70 15.13 10.00 3.96
C PRO A 70 13.72 10.20 3.40
N LEU A 71 12.79 9.40 3.91
CA LEU A 71 11.35 9.56 3.69
C LEU A 71 10.69 10.28 4.88
N ALA A 72 11.27 10.16 6.08
CA ALA A 72 10.74 10.77 7.28
C ALA A 72 10.69 12.30 7.13
N GLY A 73 9.52 12.90 7.37
CA GLY A 73 9.31 14.34 7.22
C GLY A 73 9.21 14.82 5.76
N MET A 74 9.19 13.91 4.78
CA MET A 74 8.98 14.29 3.39
C MET A 74 7.57 14.88 3.21
N ASP A 75 7.47 16.02 2.52
CA ASP A 75 6.19 16.61 2.15
C ASP A 75 5.29 15.59 1.43
N LYS A 76 4.01 15.56 1.81
CA LYS A 76 3.02 14.60 1.29
C LYS A 76 2.95 14.64 -0.23
N GLN A 77 2.83 15.84 -0.82
CA GLN A 77 2.68 16.01 -2.26
C GLN A 77 3.95 15.63 -3.00
N LYS A 78 5.12 15.94 -2.41
CA LYS A 78 6.42 15.50 -2.93
C LYS A 78 6.52 13.98 -2.98
N PHE A 79 6.15 13.28 -1.90
CA PHE A 79 6.17 11.81 -1.87
C PHE A 79 5.27 11.22 -2.97
N ILE A 80 4.02 11.66 -3.04
CA ILE A 80 3.05 11.19 -4.04
C ILE A 80 3.58 11.40 -5.46
N LYS A 81 4.07 12.62 -5.74
CA LYS A 81 4.65 12.97 -7.04
C LYS A 81 5.82 12.05 -7.39
N GLN A 82 6.73 11.83 -6.46
CA GLN A 82 7.92 11.02 -6.69
C GLN A 82 7.56 9.55 -6.96
N MET A 83 6.66 8.97 -6.17
CA MET A 83 6.16 7.60 -6.39
C MET A 83 5.48 7.46 -7.75
N LYS A 84 4.63 8.42 -8.15
CA LYS A 84 3.98 8.42 -9.47
C LYS A 84 4.97 8.54 -10.61
N ILE A 85 6.03 9.34 -10.45
CA ILE A 85 7.11 9.49 -11.43
C ILE A 85 7.91 8.19 -11.57
N TYR A 86 8.27 7.53 -10.46
CA TYR A 86 8.94 6.24 -10.49
C TYR A 86 8.06 5.17 -11.14
N ARG A 87 6.79 5.08 -10.77
CA ARG A 87 5.85 4.13 -11.37
C ARG A 87 5.68 4.34 -12.88
N ALA A 88 5.71 5.59 -13.33
CA ALA A 88 5.66 5.95 -14.75
C ALA A 88 6.99 5.77 -15.50
N ASN A 89 8.05 5.29 -14.83
CA ASN A 89 9.42 5.20 -15.35
C ASN A 89 9.98 6.53 -15.89
N LYS A 90 9.54 7.66 -15.32
CA LYS A 90 9.94 9.01 -15.78
C LYS A 90 11.15 9.56 -15.03
N PHE A 91 11.67 8.81 -14.07
CA PHE A 91 12.89 9.15 -13.34
C PHE A 91 13.73 7.88 -13.21
N PRO A 92 15.00 7.91 -13.67
CA PRO A 92 15.89 6.76 -13.55
C PRO A 92 16.04 6.32 -12.10
N SER A 93 15.77 5.05 -11.83
CA SER A 93 15.96 4.46 -10.51
C SER A 93 16.37 3.01 -10.64
N ILE A 94 17.23 2.53 -9.76
CA ILE A 94 17.67 1.13 -9.77
C ILE A 94 16.55 0.21 -9.29
N VAL A 95 15.82 0.61 -8.25
CA VAL A 95 14.82 -0.23 -7.58
C VAL A 95 13.43 0.40 -7.50
N MET A 96 13.33 1.73 -7.48
CA MET A 96 12.06 2.39 -7.16
C MET A 96 10.99 2.27 -8.24
N TYR A 97 11.36 2.00 -9.49
CA TYR A 97 10.40 1.66 -10.56
C TYR A 97 9.60 0.39 -10.24
N ASP A 98 10.28 -0.63 -9.70
CA ASP A 98 9.66 -1.91 -9.34
C ASP A 98 8.94 -1.84 -7.99
N VAL A 99 9.45 -1.01 -7.06
CA VAL A 99 8.76 -0.74 -5.79
C VAL A 99 7.49 0.08 -6.02
N ALA A 100 7.53 1.14 -6.83
CA ALA A 100 6.40 2.05 -6.94
C ALA A 100 5.20 1.46 -7.70
N ARG A 101 5.41 0.45 -8.56
CA ARG A 101 4.33 -0.16 -9.37
C ARG A 101 3.41 -1.10 -8.60
N VAL A 102 3.84 -1.61 -7.45
CA VAL A 102 3.01 -2.55 -6.68
C VAL A 102 1.98 -1.83 -5.79
N PHE A 103 2.10 -0.51 -5.64
CA PHE A 103 1.19 0.29 -4.83
C PHE A 103 0.16 1.04 -5.69
N SER A 104 -1.09 0.97 -5.22
CA SER A 104 -2.21 1.79 -5.66
C SER A 104 -2.03 3.27 -5.31
N ASP A 105 -2.87 4.14 -5.87
CA ASP A 105 -2.85 5.57 -5.55
C ASP A 105 -3.22 5.81 -4.09
N GLU A 106 -4.21 5.08 -3.57
CA GLU A 106 -4.66 5.16 -2.19
C GLU A 106 -3.56 4.73 -1.20
N GLU A 107 -2.79 3.69 -1.52
CA GLU A 107 -1.66 3.24 -0.70
C GLU A 107 -0.52 4.25 -0.72
N ILE A 108 -0.20 4.83 -1.88
CA ILE A 108 0.81 5.89 -1.99
C ILE A 108 0.41 7.10 -1.16
N GLU A 109 -0.86 7.49 -1.18
CA GLU A 109 -1.37 8.60 -0.37
C GLU A 109 -1.31 8.29 1.13
N ALA A 110 -1.67 7.07 1.54
CA ALA A 110 -1.58 6.63 2.93
C ALA A 110 -0.13 6.62 3.44
N MET A 111 0.82 6.14 2.64
CA MET A 111 2.25 6.21 2.96
C MET A 111 2.74 7.65 3.03
N ALA A 112 2.32 8.51 2.09
CA ALA A 112 2.69 9.93 2.11
C ALA A 112 2.22 10.63 3.39
N ASP A 113 0.99 10.36 3.84
CA ASP A 113 0.46 10.86 5.11
C ASP A 113 1.23 10.35 6.32
N PHE A 114 1.69 9.09 6.27
CA PHE A 114 2.51 8.52 7.33
C PHE A 114 3.89 9.17 7.39
N PHE A 115 4.62 9.21 6.27
CA PHE A 115 5.99 9.72 6.21
C PHE A 115 6.07 11.22 6.53
N ALA A 116 5.09 12.02 6.08
CA ALA A 116 5.02 13.45 6.40
C ALA A 116 4.90 13.75 7.90
N LYS A 117 4.40 12.80 8.70
CA LYS A 117 4.26 12.94 10.16
C LYS A 117 5.49 12.45 10.93
N GLN A 118 6.43 11.78 10.27
CA GLN A 118 7.64 11.30 10.93
C GLN A 118 8.61 12.45 11.15
N LYS A 119 9.43 12.34 12.20
CA LYS A 119 10.48 13.31 12.46
C LYS A 119 11.62 13.06 11.47
N PRO A 120 11.99 14.03 10.62
CA PRO A 120 13.17 13.89 9.79
C PRO A 120 14.38 13.71 10.69
N GLU A 121 15.25 12.76 10.37
CA GLU A 121 16.55 12.68 11.02
C GLU A 121 17.44 13.79 10.46
N GLU A 122 18.00 14.60 11.34
CA GLU A 122 19.00 15.59 10.95
C GLU A 122 20.32 14.86 10.75
N TRP A 123 20.71 14.70 9.50
CA TRP A 123 22.04 14.18 9.21
C TRP A 123 23.09 15.21 9.61
N THR A 124 23.63 15.02 10.80
CA THR A 124 24.90 15.61 11.17
C THR A 124 25.97 14.78 10.49
N LEU A 125 26.79 15.40 9.64
CA LEU A 125 28.02 14.78 9.13
C LEU A 125 28.74 14.12 10.32
N PRO A 126 28.92 12.80 10.37
CA PRO A 126 29.84 12.22 11.34
C PRO A 126 31.18 12.92 11.13
N ASN A 127 31.86 13.32 12.21
CA ASN A 127 33.14 14.02 12.09
C ASN A 127 34.22 13.03 11.59
N TRP A 128 34.21 12.73 10.30
CA TRP A 128 35.17 11.84 9.67
C TRP A 128 36.62 12.20 10.01
N ASN A 129 36.89 13.49 10.20
CA ASN A 129 38.19 13.98 10.66
C ASN A 129 38.59 13.51 12.07
N ALA A 130 37.66 13.15 12.97
CA ALA A 130 37.99 12.59 14.27
C ALA A 130 38.13 11.07 14.26
N SER A 131 37.35 10.35 13.43
CA SER A 131 37.55 8.90 13.25
C SER A 131 38.90 8.60 12.59
N ILE A 132 39.29 9.38 11.56
CA ILE A 132 40.63 9.30 10.94
C ILE A 132 41.75 9.57 11.95
N LYS A 133 41.58 10.57 12.83
CA LYS A 133 42.59 10.93 13.85
C LYS A 133 42.73 9.88 14.94
N GLY A 134 41.66 9.17 15.29
CA GLY A 134 41.71 8.03 16.20
C GLY A 134 42.52 6.87 15.61
N ASN A 135 42.21 6.52 14.36
CA ASN A 135 42.84 5.38 13.66
C ASN A 135 44.32 5.65 13.33
N ALA A 136 44.71 6.90 13.10
CA ALA A 136 46.11 7.27 12.88
C ALA A 136 46.99 7.16 14.15
N LYS A 137 46.39 7.19 15.35
CA LYS A 137 47.13 7.00 16.62
C LYS A 137 47.32 5.53 16.99
N GLU A 138 46.39 4.65 16.64
CA GLU A 138 46.52 3.21 16.93
C GLU A 138 47.52 2.52 15.99
N ASN A 139 47.68 3.03 14.76
CA ASN A 139 48.56 2.43 13.74
C ASN A 139 49.97 3.04 13.68
N SER A 140 50.41 3.82 14.68
CA SER A 140 51.76 4.42 14.72
C SER A 140 52.78 3.62 15.55
N HIS A 141 52.50 2.33 15.80
CA HIS A 141 53.33 1.42 16.59
C HIS A 141 53.80 0.18 15.81
N GLU A 142 54.08 0.34 14.51
CA GLU A 142 54.85 -0.62 13.71
C GLU A 142 56.07 0.04 13.08
#